data_AF-A0A929CFT4-F1
#
_entry.id   AF-A0A929CFT4-F1
#
_cell.length_a   1.000
_cell.length_b   1.000
_cell.length_c   1.000
_cell.angle_alpha   90.00
_cell.angle_beta   90.00
_cell.angle_gamma   90.00
#
_symmetry.space_group_name_H-M   'P 1'
#
loop_
_entity.id
_entity.type
_entity.pdbx_description
1 polymer ?
#
loop_
_entity_poly.entity_id
_entity_poly.type
_entity_poly.pdbx_seq_one_letter_code
_entity_poly.pdbx_strand_id
1 'polypeptide(L)' 'MVSLTIDGKSVSVPEETTILEAARQLDIHIPTLCWLQKVSPT' A
#
# COMPACT_ATOMS: atom_id res chain seq x y z
N MET A 1 3.47 14.35 3.25
CA MET A 1 4.19 13.13 2.77
C MET A 1 4.60 12.34 4.00
N VAL A 2 4.30 11.04 4.04
CA VAL A 2 4.57 10.16 5.18
C VAL A 2 5.66 9.17 4.81
N SER A 3 6.69 9.09 5.65
CA SER A 3 7.78 8.12 5.50
C SER A 3 7.51 6.90 6.39
N LEU A 4 7.52 5.71 5.79
CA LEU A 4 7.23 4.45 6.46
C LEU A 4 8.17 3.34 5.95
N THR A 5 8.31 2.29 6.75
CA THR A 5 9.21 1.17 6.46
C THR A 5 8.39 -0.11 6.32
N ILE A 6 8.50 -0.78 5.17
CA ILE A 6 7.84 -2.07 4.88
C ILE A 6 8.93 -3.08 4.60
N ASP A 7 8.97 -4.18 5.36
CA ASP A 7 9.98 -5.25 5.23
C ASP A 7 11.43 -4.74 5.22
N GLY A 8 11.73 -3.74 6.05
CA GLY A 8 13.06 -3.12 6.15
C GLY A 8 13.41 -2.15 5.01
N LYS A 9 12.53 -1.97 4.01
CA LYS A 9 12.67 -0.97 2.95
C LYS A 9 11.90 0.30 3.32
N SER A 10 12.54 1.46 3.22
CA SER A 10 11.88 2.75 3.44
C SER A 10 11.16 3.23 2.17
N VAL A 11 9.95 3.75 2.34
CA VAL A 11 9.13 4.35 1.27
C VAL A 11 8.50 5.65 1.78
N SER A 12 8.34 6.63 0.90
CA SER A 12 7.66 7.89 1.20
C SER A 12 6.46 8.04 0.29
N VAL A 13 5.27 8.17 0.88
CA VAL A 13 4.00 8.23 0.15
C VAL A 13 3.20 9.47 0.54
N PRO A 14 2.29 9.95 -0.33
CA PRO A 14 1.34 10.99 0.06
C PRO A 14 0.51 10.59 1.28
N GLU A 15 0.03 11.59 2.02
CA GLU A 15 -0.98 11.35 3.04
C GLU A 15 -2.23 10.72 2.40
N GLU A 16 -2.92 9.86 3.15
CA GLU A 16 -4.07 9.05 2.68
C GLU A 16 -3.75 7.87 1.74
N THR A 17 -2.48 7.60 1.43
CA THR A 17 -2.09 6.39 0.68
C THR A 17 -2.29 5.13 1.54
N THR A 18 -2.83 4.06 0.94
CA THR A 18 -3.02 2.79 1.67
C THR A 18 -1.71 2.00 1.78
N ILE A 19 -1.60 1.14 2.80
CA ILE A 19 -0.46 0.23 2.95
C ILE A 19 -0.32 -0.69 1.73
N LEU A 20 -1.43 -1.11 1.13
CA LEU A 20 -1.46 -1.93 -0.07
C LEU A 20 -0.87 -1.23 -1.30
N GLU A 21 -1.01 0.09 -1.40
CA GLU A 21 -0.42 0.88 -2.47
C GLU A 21 1.06 1.19 -2.20
N ALA A 22 1.40 1.50 -0.95
CA ALA A 22 2.79 1.71 -0.54
C ALA A 22 3.64 0.44 -0.74
N ALA A 23 3.11 -0.74 -0.40
CA ALA A 23 3.78 -2.02 -0.64
C ALA A 23 4.00 -2.31 -2.13
N ARG A 24 3.02 -1.97 -2.99
CA ARG A 24 3.15 -2.12 -4.44
C ARG A 24 4.28 -1.26 -5.04
N GLN A 25 4.53 -0.07 -4.51
CA GLN A 25 5.65 0.77 -4.97
C GLN A 25 7.01 0.12 -4.71
N LEU A 26 7.09 -0.79 -3.73
CA LEU A 26 8.29 -1.55 -3.38
C LEU A 26 8.35 -2.94 -4.04
N ASP A 27 7.45 -3.20 -4.99
CA ASP A 27 7.25 -4.49 -5.66
C ASP A 27 6.86 -5.63 -4.69
N ILE A 28 6.24 -5.27 -3.55
CA ILE A 28 5.75 -6.21 -2.54
C ILE A 28 4.26 -6.47 -2.81
N HIS A 29 3.95 -7.67 -3.30
CA HIS A 29 2.57 -8.09 -3.52
C HIS A 29 1.97 -8.70 -2.25
N ILE A 30 1.05 -7.97 -1.62
CA ILE A 30 0.24 -8.49 -0.51
C ILE A 30 -1.02 -9.14 -1.09
N PRO A 31 -1.21 -10.46 -0.94
CA PRO A 31 -2.39 -11.14 -1.44
C PRO A 31 -3.62 -10.73 -0.64
N THR A 32 -4.69 -10.36 -1.34
CA THR A 32 -5.95 -9.92 -0.71
C THR A 32 -7.13 -10.68 -1.28
N LEU A 33 -8.01 -11.18 -0.41
CA LEU A 33 -9.23 -11.89 -0.83
C LEU A 33 -10.43 -10.96 -1.02
N CYS A 34 -10.56 -9.94 -0.16
CA CYS A 34 -11.73 -9.06 -0.12
C CYS A 34 -11.41 -7.61 -0.51
N TRP A 35 -10.21 -7.35 -1.04
CA TRP A 35 -9.81 -6.03 -1.51
C TRP A 35 -9.65 -6.07 -3.02
N LEU A 36 -10.34 -5.14 -3.70
CA LEU A 36 -10.35 -5.04 -5.16
C LEU A 36 -10.08 -3.57 -5.54
N GLN A 37 -9.07 -3.33 -6.37
CA GLN A 37 -8.74 -1.98 -6.83
C GLN A 37 -9.94 -1.37 -7.53
N LYS A 38 -10.36 -0.18 -7.07
CA LYS A 38 -11.48 0.62 -7.63
C LYS A 38 -12.88 0.08 -7.35
N VAL A 39 -13.03 -0.85 -6.40
CA VAL A 39 -14.35 -1.29 -5.94
C VAL A 39 -14.43 -1.04 -4.44
N SER A 40 -15.09 0.06 -4.06
CA SER A 40 -15.44 0.31 -2.67
C SER A 40 -16.43 -0.76 -2.23
N PRO A 41 -16.25 -1.42 -1.07
CA PRO A 41 -17.34 -2.20 -0.49
C PRO A 41 -18.46 -1.21 -0.12
N THR A 42 -19.52 -1.22 -0.92
CA THR A 42 -20.75 -0.47 -0.66
C THR A 42 -21.37 -0.85 0.68
#